data_AF-A0A9W4S1M4-F1
#
_entry.id   AF-A0A9W4S1M4-F1
#
_cell.length_a   1.000
_cell.length_b   1.000
_cell.length_c   1.000
_cell.angle_alpha   90.00
_cell.angle_beta   90.00
_cell.angle_gamma   90.00
#
_symmetry.space_group_name_H-M   'P 1'
#
loop_
_entity.id
_entity.type
_entity.pdbx_description
1 polymer ?
#
loop_
_entity_poly.entity_id
_entity_poly.type
_entity_poly.pdbx_seq_one_letter_code
_entity_poly.pdbx_strand_id
1 'polypeptide(L)'
;MKFSTVNIARAALLATQAQGAIVWDGRFNDMTTSSDLDKWSWSNQVGAYQYYIHGSGATTDYVNLSEDFKNPADTGSKQGAKISLTSTSFWNGQTMRRTELIPQTKEAIGSGKKYYHFSLKRSDTNAPSLSKEHQIAFFESHFVELKSGWQSGASGTEDPLLRWVVGGTTQWNVTWEADVWHNVAYEIDFDGGSVGFWHSTGSDVLKQIVAPVKASASS
;
A
#
# COMPACT_ATOMS: atom_id res chain seq x y z
N MET A 1 25.65 -57.18 20.90
CA MET A 1 26.02 -56.41 19.70
C MET A 1 24.82 -55.59 19.27
N LYS A 2 25.00 -54.26 19.24
CA LYS A 2 24.33 -53.25 18.40
C LYS A 2 22.80 -53.23 18.36
N PHE A 3 22.22 -52.41 19.23
CA PHE A 3 20.99 -51.66 18.91
C PHE A 3 21.31 -50.69 17.77
N SER A 4 20.50 -50.69 16.71
CA SER A 4 20.65 -49.79 15.57
C SER A 4 19.26 -49.33 15.12
N THR A 5 18.87 -48.18 15.68
CA THR A 5 18.05 -47.10 15.10
C THR A 5 17.58 -47.30 13.66
N VAL A 6 16.26 -47.38 13.47
CA VAL A 6 15.60 -47.07 12.20
C VAL A 6 14.78 -45.79 12.37
N ASN A 7 15.45 -44.71 11.98
CA ASN A 7 14.97 -43.47 11.38
C ASN A 7 13.47 -43.15 11.45
N ILE A 8 13.14 -42.16 12.29
CA ILE A 8 11.94 -41.32 12.15
C ILE A 8 12.07 -40.57 10.82
N ALA A 9 11.29 -40.98 9.81
CA ALA A 9 11.19 -40.25 8.56
C ALA A 9 10.56 -38.87 8.83
N ARG A 10 11.39 -37.83 8.76
CA ARG A 10 10.92 -36.43 8.69
C ARG A 10 10.23 -36.24 7.34
N ALA A 11 8.91 -36.12 7.35
CA ALA A 11 8.16 -35.60 6.22
C ALA A 11 8.51 -34.11 6.07
N ALA A 12 9.43 -33.79 5.17
CA ALA A 12 9.63 -32.43 4.72
C ALA A 12 8.48 -32.07 3.77
N LEU A 13 7.51 -31.31 4.29
CA LEU A 13 6.45 -30.73 3.47
C LEU A 13 7.08 -29.62 2.60
N LEU A 14 7.41 -29.95 1.35
CA LEU A 14 7.73 -28.96 0.33
C LEU A 14 6.44 -28.22 -0.03
N ALA A 15 6.13 -27.16 0.70
CA ALA A 15 5.17 -26.17 0.23
C ALA A 15 5.83 -25.43 -0.95
N THR A 16 5.51 -25.85 -2.17
CA THR A 16 5.79 -25.04 -3.36
C THR A 16 4.95 -23.78 -3.23
N GLN A 17 5.57 -22.67 -2.84
CA GLN A 17 4.97 -21.34 -2.94
C GLN A 17 4.67 -21.11 -4.43
N ALA A 18 3.41 -21.22 -4.84
CA ALA A 18 3.00 -20.72 -6.14
C ALA A 18 3.18 -19.20 -6.10
N GLN A 19 4.29 -18.71 -6.65
CA GLN A 19 4.48 -17.28 -6.84
C GLN A 19 3.45 -16.82 -7.86
N GLY A 20 2.42 -16.09 -7.40
CA GLY A 20 1.48 -15.42 -8.29
C GLY A 20 2.24 -14.51 -9.25
N ALA A 21 1.82 -14.47 -10.51
CA ALA A 21 2.44 -13.57 -11.48
C ALA A 21 2.20 -12.11 -11.10
N ILE A 22 3.27 -11.30 -11.11
CA ILE A 22 3.16 -9.86 -10.99
C ILE A 22 2.52 -9.34 -12.28
N VAL A 23 1.31 -8.79 -12.18
CA VAL A 23 0.56 -8.22 -13.33
C VAL A 23 0.85 -6.73 -13.53
N TRP A 24 1.41 -6.05 -12.54
CA TRP A 24 1.91 -4.68 -12.64
C TRP A 24 2.92 -4.45 -11.51
N ASP A 25 4.01 -3.75 -11.81
CA ASP A 25 5.11 -3.54 -10.87
C ASP A 25 5.29 -2.05 -10.54
N GLY A 26 4.94 -1.69 -9.31
CA GLY A 26 5.05 -0.34 -8.76
C GLY A 26 6.29 -0.09 -7.91
N ARG A 27 7.28 -0.99 -7.89
CA ARG A 27 8.41 -0.93 -6.92
C ARG A 27 9.49 0.10 -7.23
N PHE A 28 9.26 0.99 -8.19
CA PHE A 28 10.19 2.04 -8.63
C PHE A 28 11.56 1.52 -9.14
N ASN A 29 11.69 0.22 -9.41
CA ASN A 29 12.97 -0.42 -9.76
C ASN A 29 13.56 0.05 -11.10
N ASP A 30 12.71 0.61 -11.97
CA ASP A 30 13.06 1.14 -13.29
C ASP A 30 13.24 2.67 -13.26
N MET A 31 13.16 3.29 -12.09
CA MET A 31 13.39 4.73 -11.88
C MET A 31 14.73 4.94 -11.18
N THR A 32 15.41 6.02 -11.55
CA THR A 32 16.64 6.49 -10.88
C THR A 32 16.30 7.50 -9.79
N THR A 33 15.39 8.44 -10.10
CA THR A 33 14.88 9.45 -9.17
C THR A 33 13.39 9.68 -9.39
N SER A 34 12.72 10.38 -8.47
CA SER A 34 11.30 10.71 -8.62
C SER A 34 10.99 11.61 -9.82
N SER A 35 11.96 12.35 -10.35
CA SER A 35 11.79 13.14 -11.59
C SER A 35 11.51 12.27 -12.82
N ASP A 36 11.74 10.95 -12.75
CA ASP A 36 11.32 10.04 -13.81
C ASP A 36 9.78 9.97 -13.97
N LEU A 37 9.01 10.37 -12.94
CA LEU A 37 7.56 10.55 -13.00
C LEU A 37 7.15 11.64 -14.01
N ASP A 38 8.00 12.64 -14.23
CA ASP A 38 7.71 13.78 -15.13
C ASP A 38 7.74 13.38 -16.62
N LYS A 39 8.22 12.16 -16.92
CA LYS A 39 8.22 11.60 -18.28
C LYS A 39 6.81 11.19 -18.72
N TRP A 40 5.93 10.89 -17.77
CA TRP A 40 4.54 10.57 -18.03
C TRP A 40 3.75 11.84 -18.34
N SER A 41 2.85 11.78 -19.32
CA SER A 41 1.83 12.79 -19.56
C SER A 41 0.60 12.16 -20.23
N TRP A 42 -0.51 12.89 -20.28
CA TRP A 42 -1.70 12.45 -21.02
C TRP A 42 -1.42 12.17 -22.51
N SER A 43 -0.47 12.87 -23.12
CA SER A 43 -0.05 12.63 -24.51
C SER A 43 1.07 11.60 -24.65
N ASN A 44 1.72 11.21 -23.54
CA ASN A 44 2.83 10.27 -23.51
C ASN A 44 2.79 9.41 -22.23
N GLN A 45 1.85 8.46 -22.20
CA GLN A 45 1.58 7.63 -21.03
C GLN A 45 2.60 6.49 -20.84
N VAL A 46 3.86 6.86 -20.58
CA VAL A 46 4.99 5.94 -20.39
C VAL A 46 5.26 5.67 -18.90
N GLY A 47 6.03 4.62 -18.60
CA GLY A 47 6.40 4.25 -17.24
C GLY A 47 5.29 3.51 -16.47
N ALA A 48 5.54 3.24 -15.19
CA ALA A 48 4.67 2.41 -14.35
C ALA A 48 3.56 3.20 -13.64
N TYR A 49 3.66 4.52 -13.57
CA TYR A 49 2.74 5.39 -12.83
C TYR A 49 2.24 6.56 -13.67
N GLN A 50 0.95 6.84 -13.55
CA GLN A 50 0.37 8.13 -13.90
C GLN A 50 0.65 9.09 -12.75
N TYR A 51 1.09 10.31 -13.08
CA TYR A 51 1.41 11.32 -12.09
C TYR A 51 0.81 12.67 -12.51
N TYR A 52 -0.40 12.94 -12.01
CA TYR A 52 -1.11 14.20 -12.26
C TYR A 52 -1.88 14.72 -11.03
N ILE A 53 -2.06 13.92 -9.99
CA ILE A 53 -2.76 14.31 -8.75
C ILE A 53 -1.71 14.77 -7.74
N HIS A 54 -1.22 15.98 -7.96
CA HIS A 54 -0.23 16.63 -7.10
C HIS A 54 -0.44 18.15 -7.09
N GLY A 55 0.33 18.83 -6.26
CA GLY A 55 0.34 20.29 -6.16
C GLY A 55 1.12 20.99 -7.27
N SER A 56 1.23 22.32 -7.18
CA SER A 56 1.90 23.17 -8.18
C SER A 56 3.43 23.21 -8.10
N GLY A 57 4.02 22.63 -7.07
CA GLY A 57 5.47 22.54 -6.83
C GLY A 57 6.15 21.51 -7.71
N ALA A 58 7.47 21.37 -7.53
CA ALA A 58 8.25 20.38 -8.25
C ALA A 58 7.94 18.97 -7.71
N THR A 59 8.14 17.95 -8.54
CA THR A 59 7.94 16.54 -8.16
C THR A 59 8.69 16.15 -6.89
N THR A 60 9.89 16.68 -6.70
CA THR A 60 10.71 16.45 -5.50
C THR A 60 10.16 17.08 -4.22
N ASP A 61 9.20 18.01 -4.32
CA ASP A 61 8.49 18.52 -3.14
C ASP A 61 7.52 17.48 -2.57
N TYR A 62 7.11 16.51 -3.39
CA TYR A 62 6.03 15.57 -3.10
C TYR A 62 6.50 14.11 -3.04
N VAL A 63 7.37 13.70 -3.95
CA VAL A 63 7.85 12.32 -4.08
C VAL A 63 9.37 12.33 -4.11
N ASN A 64 9.99 11.53 -3.26
CA ASN A 64 11.44 11.33 -3.24
C ASN A 64 11.75 9.85 -3.12
N LEU A 65 12.73 9.37 -3.88
CA LEU A 65 13.13 7.97 -3.84
C LEU A 65 14.49 7.81 -3.14
N SER A 66 14.61 6.80 -2.28
CA SER A 66 15.86 6.44 -1.59
C SER A 66 15.81 5.00 -1.10
N GLU A 67 16.97 4.36 -0.93
CA GLU A 67 17.09 3.06 -0.26
C GLU A 67 16.63 3.12 1.21
N ASP A 68 16.74 4.30 1.86
CA ASP A 68 16.30 4.52 3.24
C ASP A 68 14.78 4.55 3.39
N PHE A 69 14.04 4.67 2.29
CA PHE A 69 12.58 4.84 2.29
C PHE A 69 11.82 3.54 2.01
N LYS A 70 12.49 2.39 1.95
CA LYS A 70 11.83 1.07 1.81
C LYS A 70 11.88 0.25 3.09
N ASN A 71 11.06 -0.80 3.15
CA ASN A 71 11.21 -1.83 4.16
C ASN A 71 12.58 -2.52 3.97
N PRO A 72 13.49 -2.53 4.96
CA PRO A 72 14.78 -3.18 4.83
C PRO A 72 14.69 -4.68 4.54
N ALA A 73 13.59 -5.33 4.92
CA ALA A 73 13.34 -6.74 4.62
C ALA A 73 12.92 -6.98 3.15
N ASP A 74 12.47 -5.94 2.44
CA ASP A 74 12.13 -6.04 1.03
C ASP A 74 13.39 -5.92 0.16
N THR A 75 13.89 -7.08 -0.24
CA THR A 75 15.02 -7.21 -1.19
C THR A 75 14.58 -7.09 -2.65
N GLY A 76 13.27 -7.11 -2.93
CA GLY A 76 12.70 -6.99 -4.27
C GLY A 76 12.55 -5.55 -4.75
N SER A 77 12.54 -4.57 -3.84
CA SER A 77 12.54 -3.14 -4.16
C SER A 77 13.94 -2.55 -3.97
N LYS A 78 14.45 -1.84 -4.97
CA LYS A 78 15.76 -1.15 -4.90
C LYS A 78 15.71 0.05 -3.97
N GLN A 79 14.60 0.77 -3.99
CA GLN A 79 14.38 2.02 -3.27
C GLN A 79 12.90 2.10 -2.85
N GLY A 80 12.59 2.91 -1.84
CA GLY A 80 11.23 3.24 -1.48
C GLY A 80 10.92 4.69 -1.81
N ALA A 81 9.63 5.05 -1.70
CA ALA A 81 9.16 6.40 -1.98
C ALA A 81 8.68 7.08 -0.69
N LYS A 82 9.23 8.26 -0.41
CA LYS A 82 8.67 9.19 0.58
C LYS A 82 7.63 10.05 -0.12
N ILE A 83 6.36 9.87 0.26
CA ILE A 83 5.22 10.67 -0.20
C ILE A 83 4.96 11.79 0.82
N SER A 84 4.96 13.03 0.36
CA SER A 84 4.89 14.23 1.20
C SER A 84 3.66 15.06 0.85
N LEU A 85 2.87 15.40 1.86
CA LEU A 85 1.91 16.48 1.77
C LEU A 85 2.59 17.75 2.26
N THR A 86 2.63 18.81 1.45
CA THR A 86 3.16 20.14 1.78
C THR A 86 2.04 21.18 1.74
N SER A 87 2.35 22.46 1.95
CA SER A 87 1.38 23.55 1.83
C SER A 87 0.90 23.78 0.40
N THR A 88 1.56 23.19 -0.60
CA THR A 88 1.21 23.34 -2.02
C THR A 88 0.55 22.10 -2.61
N SER A 89 0.39 21.01 -1.86
CA SER A 89 -0.21 19.73 -2.30
C SER A 89 -1.72 19.80 -2.55
N PHE A 90 -2.22 20.83 -3.24
CA PHE A 90 -3.62 20.98 -3.61
C PHE A 90 -3.76 20.79 -5.11
N TRP A 91 -4.50 19.75 -5.50
CA TRP A 91 -4.75 19.44 -6.91
C TRP A 91 -6.06 20.08 -7.36
N ASN A 92 -6.05 20.68 -8.56
CA ASN A 92 -7.25 21.15 -9.25
C ASN A 92 -8.19 22.04 -8.41
N GLY A 93 -7.63 22.95 -7.60
CA GLY A 93 -8.39 23.88 -6.75
C GLY A 93 -9.16 23.22 -5.59
N GLN A 94 -8.92 21.94 -5.32
CA GLN A 94 -9.55 21.23 -4.21
C GLN A 94 -9.01 21.72 -2.85
N THR A 95 -9.78 21.45 -1.80
CA THR A 95 -9.42 21.80 -0.41
C THR A 95 -8.75 20.66 0.35
N MET A 96 -8.66 19.48 -0.25
CA MET A 96 -7.95 18.32 0.30
C MET A 96 -6.51 18.31 -0.19
N ARG A 97 -5.57 17.99 0.71
CA ARG A 97 -4.16 17.82 0.35
C ARG A 97 -3.97 16.45 -0.29
N ARG A 98 -3.39 16.40 -1.48
CA ARG A 98 -3.24 15.18 -2.29
C ARG A 98 -1.86 15.07 -2.90
N THR A 99 -1.33 13.86 -2.88
CA THR A 99 -0.14 13.43 -3.64
C THR A 99 -0.33 11.95 -3.90
N GLU A 100 -0.76 11.63 -5.11
CA GLU A 100 -1.20 10.29 -5.47
C GLU A 100 -0.53 9.84 -6.77
N LEU A 101 -0.25 8.55 -6.83
CA LEU A 101 0.28 7.86 -7.99
C LEU A 101 -0.71 6.76 -8.36
N ILE A 102 -1.10 6.71 -9.63
CA ILE A 102 -2.06 5.72 -10.14
C ILE A 102 -1.31 4.74 -11.05
N PRO A 103 -1.56 3.42 -10.99
CA PRO A 103 -0.94 2.47 -11.91
C PRO A 103 -1.14 2.86 -13.40
N GLN A 104 -0.06 3.01 -14.15
CA GLN A 104 -0.07 3.10 -15.61
C GLN A 104 0.07 1.68 -16.17
N THR A 105 -1.04 1.09 -16.61
CA THR A 105 -1.03 -0.29 -17.14
C THR A 105 -2.14 -0.52 -18.16
N LYS A 106 -1.98 -1.56 -18.98
CA LYS A 106 -3.03 -2.15 -19.83
C LYS A 106 -3.52 -3.49 -19.31
N GLU A 107 -2.89 -4.00 -18.25
CA GLU A 107 -3.21 -5.28 -17.64
C GLU A 107 -4.53 -5.18 -16.86
N ALA A 108 -5.26 -6.29 -16.79
CA ALA A 108 -6.60 -6.34 -16.20
C ALA A 108 -6.55 -6.39 -14.66
N ILE A 109 -5.97 -5.36 -14.04
CA ILE A 109 -5.76 -5.26 -12.58
C ILE A 109 -7.07 -5.13 -11.80
N GLY A 110 -8.14 -4.68 -12.45
CA GLY A 110 -9.49 -4.54 -11.87
C GLY A 110 -10.47 -5.69 -12.17
N SER A 111 -9.98 -6.92 -12.40
CA SER A 111 -10.83 -8.06 -12.77
C SER A 111 -10.36 -9.38 -12.15
N GLY A 112 -11.29 -10.32 -11.94
CA GLY A 112 -11.02 -11.59 -11.27
C GLY A 112 -10.43 -11.41 -9.87
N LYS A 113 -9.67 -12.40 -9.42
CA LYS A 113 -8.96 -12.32 -8.14
C LYS A 113 -7.59 -11.66 -8.29
N LYS A 114 -7.29 -10.68 -7.43
CA LYS A 114 -6.05 -9.89 -7.44
C LYS A 114 -5.57 -9.60 -6.02
N TYR A 115 -4.26 -9.37 -5.91
CA TYR A 115 -3.60 -8.99 -4.66
C TYR A 115 -2.89 -7.66 -4.86
N TYR A 116 -3.34 -6.63 -4.15
CA TYR A 116 -2.75 -5.29 -4.21
C TYR A 116 -1.78 -5.13 -3.04
N HIS A 117 -0.48 -5.25 -3.32
CA HIS A 117 0.57 -5.19 -2.32
C HIS A 117 1.13 -3.78 -2.15
N PHE A 118 1.36 -3.38 -0.90
CA PHE A 118 2.15 -2.20 -0.55
C PHE A 118 2.67 -2.32 0.88
N SER A 119 3.74 -1.59 1.18
CA SER A 119 4.24 -1.42 2.56
C SER A 119 4.27 0.06 2.90
N LEU A 120 3.91 0.40 4.14
CA LEU A 120 3.79 1.77 4.61
C LEU A 120 4.43 1.93 6.00
N LYS A 121 5.09 3.07 6.22
CA LYS A 121 5.68 3.48 7.50
C LYS A 121 5.45 4.98 7.68
N ARG A 122 5.38 5.45 8.92
CA ARG A 122 5.56 6.87 9.27
C ARG A 122 6.80 7.05 10.14
N SER A 123 7.34 8.26 10.20
CA SER A 123 8.30 8.67 11.23
C SER A 123 7.66 9.66 12.20
N ASP A 124 8.37 10.01 13.27
CA ASP A 124 7.99 11.15 14.12
C ASP A 124 8.34 12.50 13.48
N THR A 125 9.35 12.53 12.61
CA THR A 125 9.59 13.71 11.75
C THR A 125 8.49 13.84 10.71
N ASN A 126 7.84 15.00 10.64
CA ASN A 126 6.73 15.27 9.72
C ASN A 126 5.62 14.21 9.77
N ALA A 127 5.29 13.74 10.98
CA ALA A 127 4.27 12.71 11.17
C ALA A 127 2.91 13.14 10.56
N PRO A 128 2.15 12.20 9.96
CA PRO A 128 0.77 12.44 9.58
C PRO A 128 -0.05 12.99 10.76
N SER A 129 -0.92 13.96 10.48
CA SER A 129 -1.68 14.62 11.55
C SER A 129 -2.66 13.65 12.21
N LEU A 130 -2.65 13.59 13.54
CA LEU A 130 -3.65 12.82 14.28
C LEU A 130 -5.02 13.48 14.28
N SER A 131 -5.12 14.78 13.98
CA SER A 131 -6.35 15.58 14.03
C SER A 131 -7.02 15.80 12.67
N LYS A 132 -6.54 15.10 11.63
CA LYS A 132 -7.12 15.13 10.28
C LYS A 132 -7.27 13.72 9.75
N GLU A 133 -8.40 13.46 9.10
CA GLU A 133 -8.61 12.22 8.37
C GLU A 133 -7.65 12.16 7.17
N HIS A 134 -6.99 11.02 7.01
CA HIS A 134 -6.21 10.66 5.83
C HIS A 134 -6.82 9.42 5.20
N GLN A 135 -6.84 9.38 3.87
CA GLN A 135 -7.26 8.25 3.05
C GLN A 135 -6.03 7.80 2.26
N ILE A 136 -5.66 6.52 2.38
CA ILE A 136 -4.37 5.99 1.97
C ILE A 136 -4.58 4.69 1.20
N ALA A 137 -3.90 4.54 0.06
CA ALA A 137 -4.01 3.37 -0.80
C ALA A 137 -5.48 2.98 -1.05
N PHE A 138 -6.26 3.96 -1.50
CA PHE A 138 -7.70 3.86 -1.74
C PHE A 138 -7.99 3.66 -3.24
N PHE A 139 -9.11 3.02 -3.54
CA PHE A 139 -9.73 3.07 -4.86
C PHE A 139 -10.65 4.29 -4.95
N GLU A 140 -10.89 4.83 -6.14
CA GLU A 140 -11.73 6.03 -6.34
C GLU A 140 -13.13 5.89 -5.74
N SER A 141 -13.72 4.68 -5.72
CA SER A 141 -15.03 4.43 -5.11
C SER A 141 -14.99 4.25 -3.59
N HIS A 142 -13.80 4.25 -2.98
CA HIS A 142 -13.57 3.99 -1.55
C HIS A 142 -14.16 2.65 -1.06
N PHE A 143 -14.31 1.66 -1.94
CA PHE A 143 -14.81 0.35 -1.54
C PHE A 143 -13.84 -0.36 -0.57
N VAL A 144 -12.53 -0.09 -0.70
CA VAL A 144 -11.48 -0.50 0.24
C VAL A 144 -10.39 0.57 0.30
N GLU A 145 -9.88 0.83 1.49
CA GLU A 145 -8.79 1.78 1.74
C GLU A 145 -8.15 1.59 3.11
N LEU A 146 -7.02 2.24 3.36
CA LEU A 146 -6.56 2.55 4.70
C LEU A 146 -6.99 3.96 5.10
N LYS A 147 -7.29 4.17 6.38
CA LYS A 147 -7.49 5.49 6.97
C LYS A 147 -6.62 5.70 8.20
N SER A 148 -6.28 6.96 8.49
CA SER A 148 -5.63 7.35 9.73
C SER A 148 -6.06 8.73 10.20
N GLY A 149 -5.71 9.07 11.44
CA GLY A 149 -6.06 10.35 12.04
C GLY A 149 -7.56 10.48 12.33
N TRP A 150 -7.95 11.59 12.96
CA TRP A 150 -9.31 11.79 13.44
C TRP A 150 -10.32 11.76 12.29
N GLN A 151 -11.23 10.79 12.35
CA GLN A 151 -12.25 10.56 11.32
C GLN A 151 -13.31 11.67 11.38
N SER A 152 -13.70 12.20 10.22
CA SER A 152 -14.66 13.31 10.17
C SER A 152 -15.97 12.95 10.85
N GLY A 153 -16.38 13.74 11.85
CA GLY A 153 -17.61 13.53 12.63
C GLY A 153 -17.48 12.54 13.79
N ALA A 154 -16.31 11.94 14.02
CA ALA A 154 -16.06 11.14 15.22
C ALA A 154 -15.90 12.01 16.48
N SER A 155 -16.14 11.44 17.65
CA SER A 155 -15.82 12.10 18.92
C SER A 155 -14.31 12.26 19.12
N GLY A 156 -13.92 13.23 19.95
CA GLY A 156 -12.52 13.54 20.21
C GLY A 156 -11.91 14.50 19.18
N THR A 157 -10.59 14.66 19.23
CA THR A 157 -9.85 15.60 18.37
C THR A 157 -8.61 14.98 17.71
N GLU A 158 -8.20 13.79 18.16
CA GLU A 158 -7.03 13.07 17.68
C GLU A 158 -7.30 11.57 17.66
N ASP A 159 -6.71 10.86 16.71
CA ASP A 159 -6.83 9.41 16.56
C ASP A 159 -5.49 8.82 16.08
N PRO A 160 -4.79 8.00 16.90
CA PRO A 160 -3.49 7.43 16.56
C PRO A 160 -3.58 6.16 15.70
N LEU A 161 -4.79 5.74 15.30
CA LEU A 161 -4.99 4.45 14.64
C LEU A 161 -4.71 4.51 13.14
N LEU A 162 -4.08 3.44 12.63
CA LEU A 162 -4.16 3.03 11.23
C LEU A 162 -5.31 2.03 11.10
N ARG A 163 -6.20 2.27 10.16
CA ARG A 163 -7.46 1.53 9.98
C ARG A 163 -7.49 0.92 8.59
N TRP A 164 -7.93 -0.31 8.46
CA TRP A 164 -8.38 -0.88 7.20
C TRP A 164 -9.90 -0.81 7.13
N VAL A 165 -10.40 -0.19 6.06
CA VAL A 165 -11.79 0.22 5.89
C VAL A 165 -12.36 -0.43 4.63
N VAL A 166 -13.55 -1.00 4.75
CA VAL A 166 -14.32 -1.56 3.62
C VAL A 166 -15.70 -0.92 3.61
N GLY A 167 -16.06 -0.29 2.49
CA GLY A 167 -17.35 0.40 2.33
C GLY A 167 -17.60 1.43 3.44
N GLY A 168 -16.58 2.19 3.83
CA GLY A 168 -16.66 3.19 4.92
C GLY A 168 -16.67 2.61 6.35
N THR A 169 -16.66 1.30 6.52
CA THR A 169 -16.65 0.66 7.86
C THR A 169 -15.26 0.13 8.20
N THR A 170 -14.73 0.50 9.37
CA THR A 170 -13.46 -0.05 9.87
C THR A 170 -13.63 -1.54 10.18
N GLN A 171 -12.87 -2.40 9.50
CA GLN A 171 -12.86 -3.86 9.71
C GLN A 171 -11.67 -4.30 10.57
N TRP A 172 -10.57 -3.54 10.52
CA TRP A 172 -9.37 -3.77 11.32
C TRP A 172 -8.68 -2.44 11.65
N ASN A 173 -8.01 -2.37 12.78
CA ASN A 173 -7.16 -1.23 13.12
C ASN A 173 -6.04 -1.61 14.10
N VAL A 174 -5.04 -0.75 14.19
CA VAL A 174 -3.90 -0.85 15.11
C VAL A 174 -3.38 0.57 15.40
N THR A 175 -2.71 0.77 16.53
CA THR A 175 -1.93 2.01 16.74
C THR A 175 -0.85 2.12 15.67
N TRP A 176 -0.79 3.25 14.99
CA TRP A 176 0.23 3.48 13.97
C TRP A 176 1.51 3.98 14.63
N GLU A 177 2.36 3.05 15.07
CA GLU A 177 3.63 3.37 15.69
C GLU A 177 4.64 3.94 14.69
N ALA A 178 5.51 4.84 15.17
CA ALA A 178 6.59 5.38 14.37
C ALA A 178 7.59 4.29 14.02
N ASP A 179 8.17 4.39 12.82
CA ASP A 179 9.22 3.54 12.32
C ASP A 179 8.89 2.03 12.22
N VAL A 180 7.62 1.67 12.36
CA VAL A 180 7.10 0.34 12.10
C VAL A 180 6.61 0.24 10.65
N TRP A 181 7.23 -0.64 9.87
CA TRP A 181 6.73 -1.01 8.55
C TRP A 181 5.49 -1.88 8.69
N HIS A 182 4.37 -1.45 8.11
CA HIS A 182 3.16 -2.24 7.92
C HIS A 182 3.13 -2.75 6.49
N ASN A 183 3.23 -4.07 6.31
CA ASN A 183 3.12 -4.71 5.01
C ASN A 183 1.66 -5.12 4.80
N VAL A 184 1.07 -4.80 3.66
CA VAL A 184 -0.35 -5.01 3.36
C VAL A 184 -0.51 -5.72 2.02
N ALA A 185 -1.51 -6.60 1.94
CA ALA A 185 -2.13 -6.95 0.67
C ALA A 185 -3.65 -6.95 0.78
N TYR A 186 -4.33 -6.24 -0.13
CA TYR A 186 -5.76 -6.42 -0.33
C TYR A 186 -5.98 -7.64 -1.23
N GLU A 187 -6.67 -8.66 -0.72
CA GLU A 187 -7.14 -9.80 -1.52
C GLU A 187 -8.50 -9.45 -2.09
N ILE A 188 -8.54 -8.98 -3.34
CA ILE A 188 -9.78 -8.51 -3.97
C ILE A 188 -10.26 -9.58 -4.94
N ASP A 189 -11.53 -9.95 -4.82
CA ASP A 189 -12.26 -10.70 -5.84
C ASP A 189 -13.25 -9.73 -6.52
N PHE A 190 -12.85 -9.20 -7.68
CA PHE A 190 -13.66 -8.25 -8.44
C PHE A 190 -14.92 -8.92 -9.03
N ASP A 191 -14.82 -10.20 -9.40
CA ASP A 191 -15.93 -10.94 -10.00
C ASP A 191 -16.90 -11.45 -8.91
N GLY A 192 -16.37 -11.82 -7.74
CA GLY A 192 -17.12 -12.29 -6.58
C GLY A 192 -17.61 -11.19 -5.63
N GLY A 193 -17.11 -9.95 -5.76
CA GLY A 193 -17.53 -8.80 -4.95
C GLY A 193 -17.10 -8.91 -3.47
N SER A 194 -15.82 -9.20 -3.22
CA SER A 194 -15.29 -9.29 -1.86
C SER A 194 -13.86 -8.78 -1.74
N VAL A 195 -13.46 -8.43 -0.51
CA VAL A 195 -12.09 -8.03 -0.20
C VAL A 195 -11.65 -8.57 1.16
N GLY A 196 -10.49 -9.22 1.20
CA GLY A 196 -9.79 -9.67 2.41
C GLY A 196 -8.56 -8.82 2.71
N PHE A 197 -8.07 -8.90 3.95
CA PHE A 197 -6.93 -8.12 4.41
C PHE A 197 -5.80 -9.00 4.91
N TRP A 198 -4.66 -8.88 4.25
CA TRP A 198 -3.42 -9.50 4.67
C TRP A 198 -2.51 -8.43 5.25
N HIS A 199 -1.93 -8.70 6.41
CA HIS A 199 -1.06 -7.76 7.10
C HIS A 199 0.06 -8.46 7.88
N SER A 200 1.17 -7.76 8.03
CA SER A 200 2.30 -8.08 8.91
C SER A 200 3.08 -6.80 9.24
N THR A 201 4.02 -6.88 10.17
CA THR A 201 4.96 -5.79 10.45
C THR A 201 6.40 -6.20 10.28
N GLY A 202 7.27 -5.23 9.99
CA GLY A 202 8.72 -5.45 9.86
C GLY A 202 9.03 -6.50 8.78
N SER A 203 9.74 -7.56 9.15
CA SER A 203 10.14 -8.67 8.28
C SER A 203 9.22 -9.89 8.34
N ASP A 204 8.11 -9.82 9.09
CA ASP A 204 7.21 -10.96 9.22
C ASP A 204 6.47 -11.23 7.91
N VAL A 205 6.12 -12.50 7.70
CA VAL A 205 5.30 -12.91 6.55
C VAL A 205 3.86 -12.44 6.71
N LEU A 206 3.25 -12.01 5.60
CA LEU A 206 1.83 -11.64 5.56
C LEU A 206 0.96 -12.79 6.06
N LYS A 207 -0.02 -12.46 6.90
CA LYS A 207 -1.11 -13.35 7.31
C LYS A 207 -2.44 -12.71 6.97
N GLN A 208 -3.43 -13.51 6.60
CA GLN A 208 -4.78 -13.03 6.43
C GLN A 208 -5.34 -12.69 7.83
N ILE A 209 -5.45 -11.39 8.12
CA ILE A 209 -5.95 -10.90 9.41
C ILE A 209 -7.47 -10.79 9.38
N VAL A 210 -8.03 -10.46 8.22
CA VAL A 210 -9.48 -10.47 8.00
C VAL A 210 -9.79 -11.27 6.74
N ALA A 211 -10.62 -12.29 6.89
CA ALA A 211 -11.15 -13.08 5.77
C ALA A 211 -11.98 -12.17 4.83
N PRO A 212 -12.17 -12.55 3.55
CA PRO A 212 -12.88 -11.70 2.60
C PRO A 212 -14.28 -11.32 3.08
N VAL A 213 -14.55 -10.02 3.13
CA VAL A 213 -15.88 -9.45 3.41
C VAL A 213 -16.49 -8.92 2.14
N LYS A 214 -17.83 -8.86 2.07
CA LYS A 214 -18.55 -8.36 0.90
C LYS A 214 -18.21 -6.88 0.64
N ALA A 215 -17.93 -6.55 -0.61
CA ALA A 215 -17.67 -5.18 -1.05
C ALA A 215 -18.17 -4.94 -2.48
N SER A 216 -18.49 -3.70 -2.81
CA SER A 216 -18.77 -3.28 -4.19
C SER A 216 -17.44 -3.06 -4.93
N ALA A 217 -16.70 -4.14 -5.15
CA ALA A 217 -15.37 -4.09 -5.74
C ALA A 217 -15.42 -3.49 -7.17
N SER A 218 -14.67 -2.42 -7.38
CA SER A 218 -14.60 -1.70 -8.65
C SER A 218 -13.24 -1.02 -8.78
N SER A 219 -12.59 -1.13 -9.93
CA SER A 219 -11.35 -0.40 -10.21
C SER A 219 -11.60 0.90 -10.97
#